data_AF-A0A7Y6QMW3-F1
#
_entry.id   AF-A0A7Y6QMW3-F1
#
_cell.length_a   1.000
_cell.length_b   1.000
_cell.length_c   1.000
_cell.angle_alpha   90.00
_cell.angle_beta   90.00
_cell.angle_gamma   90.00
#
_symmetry.space_group_name_H-M   'P 1'
#
loop_
_entity.id
_entity.type
_entity.pdbx_description
1 polymer ?
#
loop_
_entity_poly.entity_id
_entity_poly.type
_entity_poly.pdbx_seq_one_letter_code
_entity_poly.pdbx_strand_id
1 'polypeptide(L)'
;MDIPQIPSTAQAWESGQLGRDPQYAVPAAPELRSQIDDALGMQLVSLRLPSELIEKLLQIAHMRGIDYQPLIRHVLMEFANSTLDAQAKG
;
A
#
# COMPACT_ATOMS: atom_id res chain seq x y z
N MET A 1 36.15 2.81 -1.87
CA MET A 1 35.58 2.57 -0.52
C MET A 1 35.37 1.08 -0.39
N ASP A 2 35.97 0.44 0.60
CA ASP A 2 35.71 -0.96 0.93
C ASP A 2 34.30 -1.07 1.55
N ILE A 3 33.41 -1.82 0.90
CA ILE A 3 32.10 -2.14 1.47
C ILE A 3 32.32 -3.35 2.40
N PRO A 4 32.09 -3.21 3.72
CA PRO A 4 32.24 -4.33 4.65
C PRO A 4 31.27 -5.44 4.24
N GLN A 5 31.81 -6.63 3.96
CA GLN A 5 31.04 -7.81 3.57
C GLN A 5 30.30 -8.35 4.80
N ILE A 6 28.97 -8.36 4.74
CA ILE A 6 28.11 -8.95 5.78
C ILE A 6 27.89 -10.43 5.43
N PRO A 7 28.18 -11.38 6.34
CA PRO A 7 27.98 -12.80 6.07
C PRO A 7 26.47 -13.14 5.95
N SER A 8 26.10 -13.89 4.90
CA SER A 8 24.73 -14.33 4.62
C SER A 8 24.24 -15.40 5.60
N THR A 9 23.92 -14.98 6.81
CA THR A 9 23.42 -15.83 7.91
C THR A 9 21.99 -15.44 8.27
N ALA A 10 21.21 -16.38 8.81
CA ALA A 10 19.84 -16.10 9.27
C ALA A 10 19.81 -14.92 10.26
N GLN A 11 20.74 -14.87 11.20
CA GLN A 11 20.83 -13.80 12.20
C GLN A 11 21.08 -12.41 11.59
N ALA A 12 21.85 -12.33 10.50
CA ALA A 12 22.07 -11.07 9.78
C ALA A 12 20.79 -10.57 9.07
N TRP A 13 19.92 -11.49 8.61
CA TRP A 13 18.60 -11.13 8.06
C TRP A 13 17.61 -10.71 9.17
N GLU A 14 17.53 -11.49 10.26
CA GLU A 14 16.59 -11.22 11.37
C GLU A 14 16.91 -9.92 12.11
N SER A 15 18.19 -9.65 12.34
CA SER A 15 18.63 -8.36 12.91
C SER A 15 18.38 -7.18 11.96
N GLY A 16 18.17 -7.45 10.67
CA GLY A 16 18.03 -6.45 9.63
C GLY A 16 19.35 -5.82 9.20
N GLN A 17 20.49 -6.42 9.56
CA GLN A 17 21.79 -6.02 9.03
C GLN A 17 21.85 -6.24 7.51
N LEU A 18 21.15 -7.29 7.01
CA LEU A 18 20.83 -7.49 5.61
C LEU A 18 19.38 -7.07 5.31
N GLY A 19 19.14 -6.53 4.11
CA GLY A 19 17.80 -6.29 3.57
C GLY A 19 17.09 -5.01 4.03
N ARG A 20 17.54 -4.32 5.08
CA ARG A 20 16.93 -3.05 5.55
C ARG A 20 17.58 -1.78 5.03
N ASP A 21 18.73 -1.90 4.36
CA ASP A 21 19.43 -0.73 3.86
C ASP A 21 18.81 -0.26 2.53
N PRO A 22 18.18 0.93 2.51
CA PRO A 22 17.45 1.43 1.35
C PRO A 22 18.35 1.71 0.14
N GLN A 23 19.67 1.83 0.31
CA GLN A 23 20.58 2.04 -0.83
C GLN A 23 20.62 0.83 -1.78
N TYR A 24 20.25 -0.36 -1.30
CA TYR A 24 20.16 -1.58 -2.08
C TYR A 24 18.72 -1.91 -2.53
N ALA A 25 17.74 -1.09 -2.14
CA ALA A 25 16.36 -1.25 -2.56
C ALA A 25 16.18 -0.69 -3.99
N VAL A 26 15.52 -1.47 -4.85
CA VAL A 26 15.16 -1.03 -6.20
C VAL A 26 13.66 -1.18 -6.43
N PRO A 27 13.03 -0.30 -7.23
CA PRO A 27 11.66 -0.50 -7.66
C PRO A 27 11.50 -1.86 -8.34
N ALA A 28 10.42 -2.57 -8.03
CA ALA A 28 10.07 -3.79 -8.73
C ALA A 28 9.86 -3.52 -10.23
N ALA A 29 10.20 -4.50 -11.07
CA ALA A 29 9.89 -4.46 -12.49
C ALA A 29 8.36 -4.30 -12.69
N PRO A 30 7.92 -3.57 -13.73
CA PRO A 30 6.49 -3.37 -14.00
C PRO A 30 5.70 -4.67 -14.08
N GLU A 31 6.29 -5.72 -14.64
CA GLU A 31 5.67 -7.03 -14.81
C GLU A 31 5.43 -7.71 -13.46
N LEU A 32 6.41 -7.64 -12.55
CA LEU A 32 6.26 -8.18 -11.20
C LEU A 32 5.18 -7.42 -10.43
N ARG A 33 5.09 -6.10 -10.61
CA ARG A 33 4.04 -5.30 -9.99
C ARG A 33 2.65 -5.70 -10.48
N SER A 34 2.48 -5.92 -11.78
CA SER A 34 1.22 -6.43 -12.35
C SER A 34 0.87 -7.81 -11.79
N GLN A 35 1.84 -8.72 -11.71
CA GLN A 35 1.60 -10.06 -11.15
C GLN A 35 1.17 -10.01 -9.68
N ILE A 36 1.73 -9.09 -8.90
CA ILE A 36 1.31 -8.85 -7.51
C ILE A 36 -0.12 -8.31 -7.47
N ASP A 37 -0.45 -7.32 -8.29
CA ASP A 37 -1.80 -6.78 -8.35
C ASP A 37 -2.82 -7.87 -8.74
N ASP A 38 -2.51 -8.67 -9.77
CA ASP A 38 -3.35 -9.80 -10.24
C ASP A 38 -3.53 -10.86 -9.14
N ALA A 39 -2.46 -11.26 -8.46
CA ALA A 39 -2.51 -12.25 -7.39
C ALA A 39 -3.33 -11.77 -6.19
N LEU A 40 -3.41 -10.45 -5.96
CA LEU A 40 -4.21 -9.82 -4.92
C LEU A 40 -5.62 -9.45 -5.38
N GLY A 41 -5.97 -9.67 -6.65
CA GLY A 41 -7.24 -9.24 -7.24
C GLY A 41 -7.41 -7.73 -7.26
N MET A 42 -6.30 -6.98 -7.33
CA MET A 42 -6.28 -5.53 -7.36
C MET A 42 -6.36 -5.02 -8.79
N GLN A 43 -7.18 -3.98 -9.00
CA GLN A 43 -7.26 -3.29 -10.28
C GLN A 43 -6.95 -1.81 -10.08
N LEU A 44 -6.07 -1.26 -10.93
CA LEU A 44 -5.86 0.18 -10.99
C LEU A 44 -7.13 0.86 -11.52
N VAL A 45 -7.69 1.76 -10.73
CA VAL A 45 -8.81 2.61 -11.14
C VAL A 45 -8.34 4.05 -11.27
N SER A 46 -8.72 4.69 -12.37
CA SER A 46 -8.54 6.13 -12.57
C SER A 46 -9.87 6.82 -12.40
N LEU A 47 -9.95 7.75 -11.45
CA LEU A 47 -11.17 8.48 -11.13
C LEU A 47 -10.84 9.96 -10.90
N ARG A 48 -11.80 10.85 -11.16
CA ARG A 48 -11.68 12.29 -10.88
C ARG A 48 -12.52 12.63 -9.65
N LEU A 49 -11.94 13.36 -8.71
CA LEU A 49 -12.64 13.87 -7.52
C LEU A 49 -12.57 15.40 -7.49
N PRO A 50 -13.57 16.07 -6.89
CA PRO A 50 -13.47 17.49 -6.59
C PRO A 50 -12.25 17.79 -5.69
N SER A 51 -11.51 18.87 -5.97
CA SER A 51 -10.30 19.22 -5.21
C SER A 51 -10.56 19.38 -3.71
N GLU A 52 -11.69 20.01 -3.34
CA GLU A 52 -12.08 20.20 -1.94
C GLU A 52 -12.29 18.85 -1.21
N LEU A 53 -12.78 17.82 -1.91
CA LEU A 53 -12.93 16.49 -1.34
C LEU A 53 -11.57 15.84 -1.09
N ILE A 54 -10.62 16.00 -2.03
CA ILE A 54 -9.25 15.47 -1.88
C ILE A 54 -8.58 16.08 -0.66
N GLU A 55 -8.70 17.39 -0.46
CA GLU A 55 -8.13 18.09 0.70
C GLU A 55 -8.71 17.58 2.02
N LYS A 56 -10.03 17.41 2.11
CA LYS A 56 -10.69 16.85 3.29
C LYS A 56 -10.23 15.42 3.59
N LEU A 57 -10.12 14.58 2.56
CA LEU A 57 -9.64 13.20 2.70
C LEU A 57 -8.18 13.16 3.17
N LEU A 58 -7.31 14.02 2.66
CA LEU A 58 -5.93 14.15 3.11
C LEU A 58 -5.84 14.52 4.60
N GLN A 59 -6.68 15.46 5.06
CA GLN A 59 -6.74 15.84 6.47
C GLN A 59 -7.21 14.67 7.35
N ILE A 60 -8.22 13.92 6.92
CA ILE A 60 -8.70 12.71 7.63
C ILE A 60 -7.60 11.65 7.70
N ALA A 61 -6.89 11.41 6.60
CA ALA A 61 -5.80 10.45 6.53
C ALA A 61 -4.70 10.80 7.55
N HIS A 62 -4.30 12.08 7.59
CA HIS A 62 -3.33 12.60 8.54
C HIS A 62 -3.78 12.39 10.00
N MET A 63 -5.04 12.74 10.34
CA MET A 63 -5.59 12.52 11.68
C MET A 63 -5.61 11.04 12.09
N ARG A 64 -5.77 10.13 11.13
CA ARG A 64 -5.78 8.67 11.35
C ARG A 64 -4.38 8.03 11.30
N GLY A 65 -3.34 8.80 11.00
CA GLY A 65 -1.97 8.30 10.86
C GLY A 65 -1.78 7.35 9.67
N ILE A 66 -2.59 7.47 8.62
CA ILE A 66 -2.49 6.67 7.39
C ILE A 66 -2.38 7.59 6.17
N ASP A 67 -1.93 7.02 5.04
CA ASP A 67 -1.92 7.75 3.78
C ASP A 67 -3.30 7.81 3.12
N TYR A 68 -3.44 8.72 2.16
CA TYR A 68 -4.65 8.96 1.37
C TYR A 68 -5.15 7.72 0.61
N GLN A 69 -4.25 6.96 -0.02
CA GLN A 69 -4.62 5.77 -0.79
C GLN A 69 -5.24 4.67 0.10
N PRO A 70 -4.63 4.27 1.24
CA PRO A 70 -5.26 3.39 2.22
C PRO A 70 -6.63 3.88 2.68
N LEU A 71 -6.77 5.19 2.98
CA LEU A 71 -8.03 5.76 3.42
C LEU A 71 -9.13 5.58 2.37
N ILE A 72 -8.88 5.98 1.11
CA ILE A 72 -9.89 5.87 0.05
C ILE A 72 -10.29 4.43 -0.19
N ARG A 73 -9.31 3.51 -0.25
CA ARG A 73 -9.60 2.09 -0.43
C ARG A 73 -10.54 1.60 0.67
N HIS A 74 -10.25 1.94 1.92
CA HIS A 74 -11.09 1.57 3.05
C HIS A 74 -12.51 2.16 2.96
N VAL A 75 -12.63 3.46 2.66
CA VAL A 75 -13.93 4.14 2.53
C VAL A 75 -14.78 3.52 1.41
N LEU A 76 -14.20 3.24 0.25
CA LEU A 76 -14.92 2.62 -0.87
C LEU A 76 -15.36 1.19 -0.55
N MET A 77 -14.51 0.41 0.12
CA MET A 77 -14.86 -0.95 0.57
C MET A 77 -15.97 -0.93 1.61
N GLU A 78 -15.88 -0.06 2.62
CA GLU A 78 -16.89 0.08 3.67
C GLU A 78 -18.24 0.48 3.06
N PHE A 79 -18.24 1.46 2.15
CA PHE A 79 -19.44 1.91 1.46
C PHE A 79 -20.08 0.78 0.65
N ALA A 80 -19.29 0.03 -0.12
CA ALA A 80 -19.79 -1.09 -0.91
C ALA A 80 -20.39 -2.19 -0.03
N ASN A 81 -19.66 -2.60 1.02
CA ASN A 81 -20.10 -3.66 1.94
C ASN A 81 -21.38 -3.26 2.67
N SER A 82 -21.41 -2.07 3.29
CA SER A 82 -22.58 -1.60 4.04
C SER A 82 -23.83 -1.44 3.16
N THR A 83 -23.66 -1.03 1.90
CA THR A 83 -24.77 -0.89 0.95
C THR A 83 -25.31 -2.24 0.49
N LEU A 84 -24.44 -3.18 0.12
CA LEU A 84 -24.85 -4.50 -0.36
C LEU A 84 -25.41 -5.37 0.77
N ASP A 85 -24.81 -5.33 1.96
CA ASP A 85 -25.29 -6.07 3.13
C ASP A 85 -26.67 -5.60 3.59
N ALA A 86 -26.97 -4.31 3.43
CA ALA A 86 -28.29 -3.75 3.71
C ALA A 86 -29.35 -4.24 2.71
N GLN A 87 -28.99 -4.44 1.44
CA GLN A 87 -29.91 -4.97 0.42
C GLN A 87 -30.15 -6.48 0.53
N ALA A 88 -29.20 -7.25 1.04
CA ALA A 88 -29.37 -8.69 1.25
C ALA A 88 -30.28 -9.04 2.44
N LYS A 89 -30.61 -8.07 3.30
CA LYS A 89 -31.43 -8.24 4.51
C LYS A 89 -32.86 -7.68 4.37
N GLY A 90 -33.22 -7.12 3.23
CA GLY A 90 -34.58 -6.62 2.90
C GLY A 90 -35.25 -7.49 1.86
#